data_AF-A0AAU3B7U5-F1
#
_entry.id   AF-A0AAU3B7U5-F1
#
_cell.length_a   1.000
_cell.length_b   1.000
_cell.length_c   1.000
_cell.angle_alpha   90.00
_cell.angle_beta   90.00
_cell.angle_gamma   90.00
#
_symmetry.space_group_name_H-M   'P 1'
#
loop_
_entity.id
_entity.type
_entity.pdbx_description
1 polymer ?
#
loop_
_entity_poly.entity_id
_entity_poly.type
_entity_poly.pdbx_seq_one_letter_code
_entity_poly.pdbx_strand_id
1 'polypeptide(L)'
;MPAAALKPLPTQSTSKRAVLLDLPYEPVPKRPLPPGRPRDWYVTHNRRLKAMRLAIALLDSGVYVPNQARNEKIRSTAEVIGVHPPSDTTCHMVRALMRYAR
;
A
#
# COMPACT_ATOMS: atom_id res chain seq x y z
N MET A 1 35.86 29.57 0.62
CA MET A 1 35.23 28.97 -0.59
C MET A 1 34.04 28.13 -0.13
N PRO A 2 32.78 28.44 -0.47
CA PRO A 2 31.64 27.61 -0.05
C PRO A 2 31.47 26.42 -1.00
N ALA A 3 31.28 25.23 -0.42
CA ALA A 3 31.03 23.99 -1.14
C ALA A 3 29.65 24.05 -1.80
N ALA A 4 29.61 23.96 -3.13
CA ALA A 4 28.38 23.96 -3.90
C ALA A 4 27.54 22.71 -3.55
N ALA A 5 26.28 22.96 -3.18
CA ALA A 5 25.27 21.92 -3.00
C ALA A 5 24.95 21.26 -4.35
N LEU A 6 25.66 20.17 -4.66
CA LEU A 6 25.36 19.32 -5.81
C LEU A 6 24.01 18.65 -5.57
N LYS A 7 23.04 18.93 -6.44
CA LYS A 7 21.77 18.18 -6.51
C LYS A 7 22.12 16.70 -6.73
N PRO A 8 21.57 15.76 -5.93
CA PRO A 8 21.83 14.36 -6.17
C PRO A 8 21.31 13.99 -7.56
N LEU A 9 22.20 13.43 -8.39
CA LEU A 9 21.83 12.88 -9.69
C LEU A 9 20.79 11.76 -9.49
N PRO A 10 19.83 11.60 -10.42
CA PRO A 10 18.89 10.49 -10.36
C PRO A 10 19.68 9.18 -10.28
N THR A 11 19.51 8.47 -9.18
CA THR A 11 20.17 7.18 -8.95
C THR A 11 19.49 6.16 -9.84
N GLN A 12 19.93 6.05 -11.09
CA GLN A 12 19.51 4.97 -11.97
C GLN A 12 20.24 3.69 -11.56
N SER A 13 19.47 2.64 -11.31
CA SER A 13 20.00 1.31 -11.03
C SER A 13 20.94 0.89 -12.17
N THR A 14 22.19 0.56 -11.85
CA THR A 14 23.19 0.06 -12.81
C THR A 14 22.91 -1.38 -13.27
N SER A 15 21.87 -2.01 -12.70
CA SER A 15 21.40 -3.32 -13.12
C SER A 15 20.70 -3.22 -14.48
N LYS A 16 21.21 -3.93 -15.49
CA LYS A 16 20.53 -4.13 -16.78
C LYS A 16 19.22 -4.94 -16.64
N ARG A 17 18.91 -5.46 -15.46
CA ARG A 17 17.65 -6.13 -15.12
C ARG A 17 16.70 -5.14 -14.46
N ALA A 18 15.46 -5.07 -14.96
CA ALA A 18 14.37 -4.34 -14.30
C ALA A 18 14.26 -4.80 -12.84
N VAL A 19 14.15 -3.83 -11.92
CA VAL A 19 13.92 -4.12 -10.51
C VAL A 19 12.50 -4.70 -10.41
N LEU A 20 12.33 -5.81 -9.69
CA LEU A 20 11.03 -6.49 -9.58
C LEU A 20 9.91 -5.59 -9.05
N LEU A 21 10.25 -4.54 -8.30
CA LEU A 21 9.30 -3.55 -7.77
C LEU A 21 8.88 -2.50 -8.80
N ASP A 22 9.63 -2.33 -9.89
CA ASP A 22 9.30 -1.39 -10.97
C ASP A 22 8.37 -2.04 -12.02
N LEU A 23 8.18 -3.36 -11.95
CA LEU A 23 7.27 -4.09 -12.83
C LEU A 23 5.81 -3.96 -12.34
N PRO A 24 4.82 -4.02 -13.24
CA PRO A 24 3.42 -4.09 -12.85
C PRO A 24 3.19 -5.21 -11.84
N TYR A 25 2.56 -4.87 -10.72
CA TYR A 25 2.29 -5.83 -9.65
C TYR A 25 1.31 -6.92 -10.12
N GLU A 26 1.76 -8.18 -10.14
CA GLU A 26 0.88 -9.33 -10.33
C GLU A 26 0.35 -9.85 -8.99
N PRO A 27 -0.98 -10.02 -8.82
CA PRO A 27 -1.54 -10.53 -7.59
C PRO A 27 -1.10 -11.98 -7.28
N VAL A 28 -0.52 -12.19 -6.10
CA VAL A 28 -0.23 -13.54 -5.59
C VAL A 28 -1.50 -14.40 -5.57
N PRO A 29 -1.46 -15.65 -6.06
CA PRO A 29 -2.61 -16.55 -6.02
C PRO A 29 -3.09 -16.75 -4.58
N LYS A 30 -4.39 -16.53 -4.35
CA LYS A 30 -4.98 -16.66 -3.02
C LYS A 30 -5.05 -18.11 -2.61
N ARG A 31 -4.42 -18.46 -1.49
CA ARG A 31 -4.69 -19.72 -0.79
C ARG A 31 -5.98 -19.60 0.03
N PRO A 32 -6.79 -20.66 0.12
CA PRO A 32 -7.97 -20.66 0.97
C PRO A 32 -7.57 -20.47 2.44
N LEU A 33 -8.41 -19.73 3.17
CA LEU A 33 -8.21 -19.54 4.62
C LEU A 33 -8.50 -20.86 5.36
N PRO A 34 -7.79 -21.14 6.48
CA PRO A 34 -7.99 -22.38 7.22
C PRO A 34 -9.42 -22.46 7.76
N PRO A 35 -10.10 -23.62 7.67
CA PRO A 35 -11.44 -23.79 8.24
C PRO A 35 -11.43 -23.81 9.78
N GLY A 36 -12.60 -23.67 10.40
CA GLY A 36 -12.79 -23.86 11.85
C GLY A 36 -12.37 -22.69 12.75
N ARG A 37 -12.09 -21.50 12.19
CA ARG A 37 -11.82 -20.29 12.98
C ARG A 37 -13.12 -19.53 13.31
N PRO A 38 -13.16 -18.75 14.40
CA PRO A 38 -14.29 -17.84 14.65
C PRO A 38 -14.46 -16.83 13.51
N ARG A 39 -15.70 -16.39 13.25
CA ARG A 39 -16.03 -15.42 12.18
C ARG A 39 -15.14 -14.17 12.23
N ASP A 40 -14.92 -13.63 13.43
CA ASP A 40 -14.15 -12.40 13.64
C ASP A 40 -12.70 -12.52 13.22
N TRP A 41 -12.13 -13.73 13.28
CA TRP A 41 -10.78 -13.99 12.78
C TRP A 41 -10.70 -13.76 11.27
N TYR A 42 -11.65 -14.31 10.50
CA TYR A 42 -11.71 -14.12 9.05
C TYR A 42 -11.99 -12.67 8.69
N VAL A 43 -12.90 -12.01 9.40
CA VAL A 43 -13.21 -10.58 9.18
C VAL A 43 -11.97 -9.73 9.40
N THR A 44 -11.24 -9.95 10.49
CA THR A 44 -10.01 -9.22 10.82
C THR A 44 -8.91 -9.48 9.79
N HIS A 45 -8.72 -10.75 9.40
CA HIS A 45 -7.74 -11.12 8.37
C HIS A 45 -8.06 -10.47 7.02
N ASN A 46 -9.31 -10.54 6.57
CA ASN A 46 -9.73 -9.93 5.31
C ASN A 46 -9.67 -8.40 5.34
N ARG A 47 -9.94 -7.76 6.50
CA ARG A 47 -9.73 -6.31 6.68
C ARG A 47 -8.24 -5.95 6.55
N ARG A 48 -7.32 -6.76 7.10
CA ARG A 48 -5.87 -6.56 6.93
C ARG A 48 -5.45 -6.69 5.47
N LEU A 49 -5.90 -7.73 4.77
CA LEU A 49 -5.62 -7.89 3.33
C LEU A 49 -6.16 -6.72 2.50
N LYS A 50 -7.38 -6.26 2.79
CA LYS A 50 -7.97 -5.08 2.15
C LYS A 50 -7.13 -3.82 2.41
N ALA A 51 -6.72 -3.60 3.66
CA ALA A 51 -5.92 -2.44 4.04
C ALA A 51 -4.53 -2.44 3.37
N MET A 52 -3.85 -3.60 3.31
CA MET A 52 -2.55 -3.72 2.65
C MET A 52 -2.65 -3.41 1.16
N ARG A 53 -3.67 -3.93 0.47
CA ARG A 53 -3.88 -3.65 -0.96
C ARG A 53 -4.10 -2.17 -1.23
N LEU A 54 -4.89 -1.50 -0.39
CA LEU A 54 -5.11 -0.06 -0.50
C LEU A 54 -3.84 0.74 -0.19
N ALA A 55 -3.06 0.33 0.81
CA ALA A 55 -1.80 0.99 1.14
C ALA A 55 -0.79 0.92 -0.02
N ILE A 56 -0.63 -0.26 -0.64
CA ILE A 56 0.22 -0.42 -1.84
C ILE A 56 -0.27 0.47 -2.98
N ALA A 57 -1.56 0.40 -3.33
CA ALA A 57 -2.13 1.23 -4.39
C ALA A 57 -1.97 2.74 -4.14
N LEU A 58 -2.07 3.18 -2.89
CA LEU A 58 -1.84 4.57 -2.50
C LEU A 58 -0.37 4.97 -2.73
N LEU A 59 0.57 4.14 -2.28
CA LEU A 59 2.01 4.38 -2.47
C LEU A 59 2.36 4.43 -3.96
N ASP A 60 1.86 3.49 -4.76
CA ASP A 60 2.07 3.43 -6.22
C ASP A 60 1.47 4.65 -6.93
N SER A 61 0.36 5.20 -6.40
CA SER A 61 -0.28 6.42 -6.91
C SER A 61 0.37 7.74 -6.44
N GLY A 62 1.47 7.66 -5.68
CA GLY A 62 2.21 8.84 -5.20
C GLY A 62 1.74 9.41 -3.86
N VAL A 63 1.01 8.64 -3.05
CA VAL A 63 0.66 9.01 -1.68
C VAL A 63 1.70 8.42 -0.74
N TYR A 64 2.67 9.23 -0.30
CA TYR A 64 3.85 8.75 0.41
C TYR A 64 3.71 8.71 1.93
N VAL A 65 2.79 9.51 2.47
CA VAL A 65 2.67 9.73 3.91
C VAL A 65 1.21 9.62 4.40
N PRO A 66 0.98 9.17 5.65
CA PRO A 66 -0.36 8.89 6.18
C PRO A 66 -1.31 10.09 6.19
N ASN A 67 -0.78 11.31 6.30
CA ASN A 67 -1.56 12.55 6.33
C ASN A 67 -2.18 12.89 4.96
N GLN A 68 -1.61 12.39 3.86
CA GLN A 68 -2.17 12.49 2.51
C GLN A 68 -3.29 11.47 2.28
N ALA A 69 -3.27 10.34 3.00
CA ALA A 69 -4.27 9.27 2.90
C ALA A 69 -5.56 9.58 3.68
N ARG A 70 -6.29 10.65 3.31
CA ARG A 70 -7.61 10.98 3.90
C ARG A 70 -8.68 9.93 3.53
N ASN A 71 -9.79 9.87 4.28
CA ASN A 71 -10.79 8.81 4.10
C ASN A 71 -11.37 8.83 2.69
N GLU A 72 -11.61 10.02 2.15
CA GLU A 72 -12.13 10.26 0.80
C GLU A 72 -11.14 9.73 -0.24
N LYS A 73 -9.84 10.02 -0.06
CA LYS A 73 -8.77 9.53 -0.94
C LYS A 73 -8.68 8.01 -0.92
N ILE A 74 -8.70 7.39 0.27
CA ILE A 74 -8.65 5.92 0.41
C ILE A 74 -9.88 5.27 -0.26
N ARG A 75 -11.08 5.83 -0.07
CA ARG A 75 -12.32 5.32 -0.67
C ARG A 75 -12.33 5.48 -2.19
N SER A 76 -11.85 6.62 -2.70
CA SER A 76 -11.66 6.84 -4.15
C SER A 76 -10.63 5.88 -4.75
N THR A 77 -9.49 5.65 -4.08
CA THR A 77 -8.52 4.65 -4.54
C THR A 77 -9.13 3.25 -4.55
N ALA A 78 -9.98 2.91 -3.57
CA ALA A 78 -10.68 1.63 -3.56
C ALA A 78 -11.58 1.43 -4.79
N GLU A 79 -12.28 2.48 -5.21
CA GLU A 79 -13.08 2.48 -6.44
C GLU A 79 -12.21 2.27 -7.68
N VAL A 80 -11.09 2.99 -7.80
CA VAL A 80 -10.14 2.86 -8.91
C VAL A 80 -9.62 1.43 -9.08
N ILE A 81 -9.32 0.74 -7.97
CA ILE A 81 -8.82 -0.65 -8.00
C ILE A 81 -9.94 -1.70 -7.94
N GLY A 82 -11.22 -1.31 -8.05
CA GLY A 82 -12.37 -2.22 -8.05
C GLY A 82 -12.64 -2.94 -6.71
N VAL A 83 -12.24 -2.35 -5.58
CA VAL A 83 -12.46 -2.91 -4.24
C VAL A 83 -13.63 -2.21 -3.56
N HIS A 84 -14.56 -3.00 -2.99
CA HIS A 84 -15.70 -2.45 -2.23
C HIS A 84 -15.25 -1.48 -1.13
N PRO A 85 -15.96 -0.34 -0.94
CA PRO A 85 -15.58 0.74 -0.04
C PRO A 85 -15.08 0.27 1.34
N PRO A 86 -13.95 0.80 1.81
CA PRO A 86 -13.42 0.48 3.14
C PRO A 86 -14.21 1.18 4.24
N SER A 87 -14.36 0.50 5.38
CA SER A 87 -14.87 1.11 6.61
C SER A 87 -13.84 2.08 7.22
N ASP A 88 -14.28 2.92 8.15
CA ASP A 88 -13.37 3.85 8.84
C ASP A 88 -12.26 3.12 9.62
N THR A 89 -12.58 1.98 10.21
CA THR A 89 -11.57 1.09 10.82
C THR A 89 -10.53 0.65 9.80
N THR A 90 -10.95 0.30 8.58
CA THR A 90 -10.03 -0.11 7.51
C THR A 90 -9.19 1.07 7.04
N CYS A 91 -9.77 2.27 6.89
CA CYS A 91 -9.02 3.49 6.58
C CYS A 91 -7.98 3.82 7.65
N HIS A 92 -8.30 3.62 8.93
CA HIS A 92 -7.33 3.76 10.01
C HIS A 92 -6.17 2.75 9.87
N MET A 93 -6.47 1.49 9.56
CA MET A 93 -5.46 0.45 9.30
C MET A 93 -4.54 0.81 8.13
N VAL A 94 -5.09 1.34 7.03
CA VAL A 94 -4.30 1.82 5.89
C VAL A 94 -3.28 2.87 6.35
N ARG A 95 -3.74 3.90 7.08
CA ARG A 95 -2.83 4.93 7.62
C ARG A 95 -1.80 4.38 8.60
N ALA A 96 -2.17 3.38 9.39
CA ALA A 96 -1.24 2.73 10.30
C ALA A 96 -0.12 2.00 9.53
N LEU A 97 -0.45 1.30 8.45
CA LEU A 97 0.53 0.65 7.58
C LEU A 97 1.48 1.65 6.92
N MET A 98 0.98 2.84 6.56
CA MET A 98 1.79 3.90 5.93
C MET A 98 2.68 4.67 6.92
N ARG A 99 2.50 4.54 8.25
CA ARG A 99 3.21 5.36 9.26
C ARG A 99 4.67 4.97 9.50
N TYR A 100 5.22 4.05 8.70
CA TYR A 100 6.41 3.27 9.04
C TYR A 100 6.08 2.33 10.20
N ALA A 101 6.08 1.03 9.90
CA ALA A 101 6.04 -0.02 10.91
C ALA A 101 7.38 0.00 11.67
N ARG A 102 7.48 0.82 12.72
CA ARG A 102 8.58 0.75 13.67
C ARG A 102 8.32 -0.37 14.67
#